data_AF-A0A9E5BUQ0-F1
#
_entry.id   AF-A0A9E5BUQ0-F1
#
_cell.length_a   1.000
_cell.length_b   1.000
_cell.length_c   1.000
_cell.angle_alpha   90.00
_cell.angle_beta   90.00
_cell.angle_gamma   90.00
#
_symmetry.space_group_name_H-M   'P 1'
#
loop_
_entity.id
_entity.type
_entity.pdbx_description
1 polymer ?
#
loop_
_entity_poly.entity_id
_entity_poly.type
_entity_poly.pdbx_seq_one_letter_code
_entity_poly.pdbx_strand_id
1 'polypeptide(L)' 'MRVIIASCSVTYEGRLAASLPEAKRLIMIKADGCVAIHADGGA' A
#
# COMPACT_ATOMS: atom_id res chain seq x y z
N MET A 1 13.65 -4.07 -7.40
CA MET A 1 12.52 -3.13 -7.55
C MET A 1 11.33 -3.91 -8.09
N ARG A 2 10.19 -3.89 -7.41
CA ARG A 2 8.96 -4.55 -7.88
C ARG A 2 7.79 -3.57 -7.78
N VAL A 3 7.02 -3.47 -8.86
CA VAL A 3 5.82 -2.62 -8.95
C VAL A 3 4.62 -3.52 -9.21
N ILE A 4 3.56 -3.33 -8.43
CA ILE A 4 2.33 -4.11 -8.51
C ILE A 4 1.16 -3.13 -8.55
N ILE A 5 0.23 -3.34 -9.49
CA ILE A 5 -1.06 -2.65 -9.52
C ILE A 5 -2.13 -3.69 -9.23
N ALA A 6 -2.89 -3.49 -8.16
CA ALA A 6 -3.91 -4.44 -7.73
C ALA A 6 -5.11 -3.73 -7.10
N SER A 7 -6.29 -4.34 -7.20
CA SER A 7 -7.39 -4.06 -6.29
C SER A 7 -7.18 -4.90 -5.04
N CYS A 8 -7.05 -4.25 -3.89
CA CYS A 8 -6.81 -4.91 -2.60
C CYS A 8 -7.33 -4.03 -1.48
N SER A 9 -7.49 -4.55 -0.26
CA SER A 9 -7.58 -3.77 0.98
C SER A 9 -6.23 -3.78 1.71
N VAL A 10 -6.03 -2.86 2.66
CA VAL A 10 -4.76 -2.76 3.39
C VAL A 10 -5.04 -2.67 4.88
N THR A 11 -4.33 -3.48 5.67
CA THR A 11 -4.34 -3.38 7.13
C THR A 11 -2.91 -3.11 7.58
N TYR A 12 -2.72 -2.04 8.34
CA TYR A 12 -1.46 -1.69 8.96
C TYR A 12 -1.56 -1.92 10.47
N GLU A 13 -0.68 -2.78 10.95
CA GLU A 13 -0.50 -3.09 12.37
C GLU A 13 0.92 -2.71 12.77
N GLY A 14 1.06 -1.74 13.67
CA GLY A 14 2.37 -1.25 14.10
C GLY A 14 2.24 -0.23 15.21
N ARG A 15 2.88 0.95 15.04
CA ARG A 15 2.77 2.04 16.02
C ARG A 15 1.33 2.52 16.19
N LEU A 16 0.57 2.47 15.10
CA LEU A 16 -0.87 2.75 15.06
C LEU A 16 -1.57 1.55 14.39
N ALA A 17 -2.88 1.50 14.55
CA ALA A 17 -3.75 0.62 13.77
C ALA A 17 -4.46 1.45 12.71
N ALA A 18 -4.37 1.03 11.44
CA ALA A 18 -5.08 1.67 10.34
C ALA A 18 -5.54 0.64 9.32
N SER A 19 -6.71 0.87 8.74
CA SER A 19 -7.26 0.04 7.67
C SER A 19 -7.69 0.91 6.51
N LEU A 20 -7.27 0.56 5.30
CA LEU A 20 -7.76 1.18 4.07
C LEU A 20 -8.72 0.21 3.36
N PRO A 21 -9.93 0.67 2.98
CA PRO A 21 -10.91 -0.16 2.28
C PRO A 21 -10.42 -0.54 0.89
N GLU A 22 -11.11 -1.49 0.24
CA GLU A 22 -10.72 -1.94 -1.09
C GLU A 22 -10.65 -0.80 -2.12
N ALA A 23 -9.53 -0.71 -2.83
CA ALA A 23 -9.30 0.27 -3.89
C ALA A 23 -8.20 -0.23 -4.84
N LYS A 24 -8.13 0.35 -6.03
CA LYS A 24 -7.01 0.15 -6.95
C LYS A 24 -5.78 0.87 -6.41
N ARG A 25 -4.70 0.10 -6.19
CA ARG A 25 -3.48 0.58 -5.53
C ARG A 25 -2.24 0.31 -6.34
N LEU A 26 -1.32 1.28 -6.32
CA LEU A 26 0.06 1.10 -6.69
C LEU A 26 0.86 0.69 -5.46
N ILE A 27 1.46 -0.50 -5.51
CA ILE A 27 2.33 -1.05 -4.47
C ILE A 27 3.76 -1.08 -5.01
N MET A 28 4.68 -0.43 -4.32
CA MET A 28 6.09 -0.38 -4.67
C MET A 28 6.93 -1.04 -3.58
N ILE A 29 7.72 -2.04 -3.97
CA ILE A 29 8.73 -2.66 -3.11
C ILE A 29 10.10 -2.18 -3.61
N LYS A 30 10.70 -1.30 -2.81
CA LYS A 30 12.00 -0.68 -3.08
C LYS A 30 13.15 -1.58 -2.64
N ALA A 31 14.37 -1.28 -3.08
CA ALA A 31 15.56 -2.10 -2.82
C ALA A 31 16.05 -2.01 -1.36
N ASP A 32 15.67 -0.94 -0.66
CA ASP A 32 15.98 -0.67 0.75
C ASP A 32 15.00 -1.34 1.74
N GLY A 33 14.04 -2.13 1.23
CA GLY A 33 12.99 -2.75 2.03
C GLY A 33 11.78 -1.84 2.30
N CYS A 34 11.78 -0.60 1.81
CA CYS A 34 10.61 0.27 1.91
C CYS A 34 9.46 -0.25 1.04
N VAL A 35 8.27 -0.29 1.64
CA VAL A 35 7.01 -0.60 0.95
C VAL A 35 6.14 0.65 0.94
N ALA A 36 5.79 1.12 -0.25
CA ALA A 36 4.90 2.26 -0.45
C ALA A 36 3.60 1.80 -1.10
N ILE A 37 2.48 2.34 -0.62
CA ILE A 37 1.13 2.02 -1.08
C ILE A 37 0.43 3.35 -1.40
N HIS A 38 -0.10 3.48 -2.61
CA HIS A 38 -0.81 4.67 -3.06
C HIS A 38 -2.14 4.30 -3.72
N ALA A 39 -3.22 5.00 -3.36
CA ALA A 39 -4.46 5.08 -4.14
C ALA A 39 -4.55 6.40 -4.93
N ASP A 40 -5.34 6.40 -6.00
CA ASP A 40 -5.53 7.57 -6.88
C ASP A 40 -6.19 8.78 -6.16
N GLY A 41 -6.92 8.55 -5.05
CA GLY A 41 -7.73 9.55 -4.35
C GLY A 41 -7.14 10.15 -3.07
N GLY A 42 -5.86 9.89 -2.77
CA GLY A 42 -5.25 10.22 -1.47
C GLY A 42 -5.56 9.16 -0.41
N ALA A 43 -4.48 8.61 0.17
CA ALA A 43 -4.43 7.36 0.97
C ALA A 43 -4.95 6.10 0.23
#